data_AF-A0A9N9STL7-F1
#
_entry.id   AF-A0A9N9STL7-F1
#
_cell.length_a   1.000
_cell.length_b   1.000
_cell.length_c   1.000
_cell.angle_alpha   90.00
_cell.angle_beta   90.00
_cell.angle_gamma   90.00
#
_symmetry.space_group_name_H-M   'P 1'
#
loop_
_entity.id
_entity.type
_entity.pdbx_description
1 polymer ?
#
loop_
_entity_poly.entity_id
_entity_poly.type
_entity_poly.pdbx_seq_one_letter_code
_entity_poly.pdbx_strand_id
1 'polypeptide(L)' 'MHDENITKMDNLRPHQSELHHLAELAGVHMDSKIFRMLVELLNMGYDPDIIYNLLKTIKRSRNSKPRVSASHKLKNTDDR' A
#
# COMPACT_ATOMS: atom_id res chain seq x y z
N MET A 1 -17.33 -11.46 27.79
CA MET A 1 -16.46 -10.35 28.24
C MET A 1 -15.52 -10.09 27.10
N HIS A 2 -15.70 -8.99 26.39
CA HIS A 2 -14.92 -8.69 25.18
C HIS A 2 -13.57 -8.11 25.61
N ASP A 3 -12.49 -8.69 25.10
CA ASP A 3 -11.12 -8.22 25.30
C ASP A 3 -10.92 -6.84 24.66
N GLU A 4 -11.25 -5.78 25.40
CA GLU A 4 -10.99 -4.38 25.02
C GLU A 4 -9.54 -3.97 25.25
N ASN A 5 -8.59 -4.88 25.00
CA ASN A 5 -7.18 -4.56 24.92
C ASN A 5 -6.85 -4.12 23.48
N ILE A 6 -7.63 -3.18 22.95
CA ILE A 6 -7.16 -2.35 21.84
C ILE A 6 -6.09 -1.47 22.47
N THR A 7 -4.89 -2.03 22.52
CA THR A 7 -3.64 -1.36 22.84
C THR A 7 -3.69 0.04 22.28
N LYS A 8 -3.77 1.04 23.17
CA LYS A 8 -3.45 2.41 22.80
C LYS A 8 -2.07 2.33 22.18
N MET A 9 -1.98 2.36 20.85
CA MET A 9 -0.69 2.47 20.19
C MET A 9 -0.15 3.82 20.62
N ASP A 10 0.87 3.79 21.47
CA ASP A 10 1.57 5.00 21.88
C ASP A 10 1.97 5.76 20.62
N ASN A 11 1.78 7.08 20.62
CA ASN A 11 2.08 7.91 19.45
C ASN A 11 3.52 7.67 18.98
N LEU A 12 3.69 6.96 17.86
CA LEU A 12 4.99 6.50 17.36
C LEU A 12 5.76 7.60 16.60
N ARG A 13 5.18 8.80 16.46
CA ARG A 13 5.80 9.94 15.74
C ARG A 13 7.16 10.36 16.27
N PRO A 14 7.45 10.34 17.60
CA PRO A 14 8.76 10.72 18.11
C PRO A 14 9.88 9.73 17.76
N HIS A 15 9.54 8.48 17.44
CA HIS A 15 10.50 7.38 17.29
C HIS A 15 10.63 6.87 15.85
N GLN A 16 10.28 7.69 14.86
CA GLN A 16 10.25 7.29 13.44
C GLN A 16 11.61 6.82 12.92
N SER A 17 12.69 7.48 13.34
CA SER A 17 14.05 7.16 12.86
C SER A 17 14.52 5.83 13.42
N GLU A 18 14.28 5.58 14.70
CA GLU A 18 14.64 4.35 15.40
C GLU A 18 13.82 3.18 14.86
N LEU A 19 12.51 3.39 14.65
CA LEU A 19 11.63 2.37 14.05
C LEU A 19 12.04 2.04 12.61
N HIS A 20 12.41 3.04 11.81
CA HIS A 20 12.91 2.79 10.45
C HIS A 20 14.23 2.01 10.49
N HIS A 21 15.16 2.39 11.36
CA HIS A 21 16.41 1.66 11.53
C HIS A 21 16.20 0.20 11.98
N LEU A 22 15.28 -0.03 12.92
CA LEU A 22 14.91 -1.39 13.35
C LEU A 22 14.28 -2.20 12.21
N ALA A 23 13.46 -1.57 11.36
CA ALA A 23 12.87 -2.21 10.20
C ALA A 23 13.95 -2.66 9.19
N GLU A 24 14.94 -1.81 8.92
CA GLU A 24 16.09 -2.16 8.08
C GLU A 24 16.89 -3.33 8.67
N LEU A 25 17.16 -3.31 9.98
CA LEU A 25 17.84 -4.43 10.68
C LEU A 25 17.03 -5.73 10.63
N ALA A 26 15.70 -5.64 10.63
CA ALA A 26 14.79 -6.78 10.45
C ALA A 26 14.65 -7.23 8.99
N GLY A 27 15.35 -6.60 8.04
CA GLY A 27 15.33 -6.93 6.62
C GLY A 27 14.16 -6.31 5.84
N VAL A 28 13.38 -5.42 6.46
CA VAL A 28 12.30 -4.67 5.82
C VAL A 28 12.88 -3.39 5.21
N HIS A 29 13.44 -3.55 4.01
CA HIS A 29 14.05 -2.45 3.28
C HIS A 29 12.99 -1.64 2.53
N MET A 30 12.78 -0.38 2.91
CA MET A 30 11.87 0.51 2.21
C MET A 30 12.26 1.97 2.31
N ASP A 31 11.78 2.77 1.34
CA ASP A 31 11.96 4.22 1.37
C ASP A 31 11.41 4.82 2.67
N SER A 32 12.21 5.69 3.30
CA SER A 32 11.91 6.26 4.62
C SER A 32 10.62 7.09 4.63
N LYS A 33 10.23 7.70 3.50
CA LYS A 33 8.96 8.41 3.40
C LYS A 33 7.78 7.44 3.36
N ILE A 34 7.93 6.32 2.65
CA ILE A 34 6.91 5.26 2.63
C ILE A 34 6.73 4.66 4.02
N PHE A 35 7.84 4.34 4.69
CA PHE A 35 7.81 3.83 6.06
C PHE A 35 7.06 4.78 6.99
N ARG A 36 7.42 6.08 6.96
CA ARG A 36 6.77 7.10 7.78
C ARG A 36 5.26 7.19 7.54
N MET A 37 4.82 7.15 6.27
CA MET A 37 3.39 7.17 5.95
C MET A 37 2.65 5.96 6.55
N LEU A 38 3.26 4.78 6.54
CA LEU A 38 2.65 3.58 7.14
C LEU A 38 2.50 3.74 8.65
N VAL A 39 3.52 4.27 9.33
CA VAL A 39 3.45 4.50 10.78
C VAL A 39 2.44 5.60 11.12
N GLU A 40 2.30 6.63 10.28
CA GLU A 40 1.25 7.65 10.44
C GLU A 40 -0.16 7.05 10.33
N LEU A 41 -0.40 6.15 9.37
CA LEU A 41 -1.68 5.44 9.26
C LEU A 41 -1.98 4.59 10.50
N LEU A 42 -0.97 3.89 11.03
CA LEU A 42 -1.13 3.12 12.28
C LEU A 42 -1.45 4.03 13.47
N ASN A 43 -0.78 5.18 13.60
CA ASN A 43 -1.06 6.18 14.64
C ASN A 43 -2.47 6.80 14.52
N MET A 44 -3.05 6.82 13.32
CA MET A 44 -4.43 7.24 13.09
C MET A 44 -5.46 6.14 13.45
N GLY A 45 -5.01 4.95 13.85
CA GLY A 45 -5.86 3.83 14.22
C GLY A 45 -6.39 3.02 13.02
N TYR A 46 -5.77 3.14 11.83
CA TYR A 46 -6.11 2.26 10.72
C TYR A 46 -5.64 0.83 10.99
N ASP A 47 -6.49 -0.12 10.63
CA ASP A 47 -6.20 -1.56 10.74
C ASP A 47 -5.03 -1.95 9.82
N PRO A 48 -3.98 -2.64 10.33
CA PRO A 48 -2.86 -3.12 9.55
C PRO A 48 -3.23 -3.96 8.32
N ASP A 49 -4.27 -4.79 8.42
CA ASP A 49 -4.72 -5.66 7.31
C ASP A 49 -5.33 -4.83 6.17
N ILE A 50 -6.01 -3.74 6.50
CA ILE A 50 -6.53 -2.79 5.50
C ILE A 50 -5.36 -2.11 4.77
N ILE A 51 -4.37 -1.64 5.52
CA ILE A 51 -3.15 -1.01 4.95
C ILE A 51 -2.42 -2.00 4.04
N TYR A 52 -2.26 -3.25 4.47
CA TYR A 52 -1.63 -4.31 3.68
C TYR A 52 -2.37 -4.58 2.36
N ASN A 53 -3.70 -4.69 2.41
CA ASN A 53 -4.52 -4.93 1.21
C ASN A 53 -4.48 -3.75 0.22
N LEU A 54 -4.42 -2.52 0.73
CA LEU A 54 -4.21 -1.33 -0.09
C LEU A 54 -2.86 -1.39 -0.82
N LEU A 55 -1.76 -1.67 -0.10
CA LEU A 55 -0.42 -1.79 -0.69
C LEU A 55 -0.37 -2.89 -1.75
N LYS A 56 -1.00 -4.04 -1.49
CA LYS A 56 -1.12 -5.16 -2.43
C LYS A 56 -1.84 -4.74 -3.72
N THR A 57 -2.89 -3.93 -3.59
CA THR A 57 -3.65 -3.40 -4.73
C THR A 57 -2.84 -2.41 -5.57
N ILE A 58 -2.13 -1.47 -4.91
CA ILE A 58 -1.23 -0.52 -5.59
C ILE A 58 -0.13 -1.26 -6.35
N LYS A 59 0.49 -2.27 -5.72
CA LYS A 59 1.53 -3.10 -6.36
C LYS A 59 0.99 -3.82 -7.60
N ARG A 60 -0.22 -4.37 -7.53
CA ARG A 60 -0.88 -5.03 -8.67
C ARG A 60 -1.19 -4.04 -9.81
N SER A 61 -1.68 -2.86 -9.49
CA SER A 61 -2.00 -1.80 -10.48
C SER A 61 -0.76 -1.29 -11.21
N ARG A 62 0.39 -1.15 -10.53
CA ARG A 62 1.65 -0.79 -11.21
C ARG A 62 2.15 -1.88 -12.17
N ASN A 63 1.79 -3.13 -11.93
CA ASN A 63 2.23 -4.27 -12.75
C ASN A 63 1.25 -4.63 -13.88
N SER A 64 0.04 -4.04 -13.91
CA SER A 64 -0.79 -4.12 -15.10
C SER A 64 -0.18 -3.22 -16.17
N LYS A 65 0.72 -3.79 -16.99
CA LYS A 65 1.06 -3.19 -18.29
C LYS A 65 -0.27 -2.83 -18.96
N PRO A 66 -0.47 -1.60 -19.44
CA PRO A 66 -1.63 -1.31 -20.29
C PRO A 66 -1.56 -2.32 -21.44
N ARG A 67 -2.56 -3.21 -21.51
CA ARG A 67 -2.80 -3.98 -22.72
C ARG A 67 -3.14 -2.92 -23.76
N VAL A 68 -2.12 -2.48 -24.50
CA VAL A 68 -2.31 -1.87 -25.81
C VAL A 68 -3.09 -2.93 -26.58
N SER A 69 -4.39 -2.73 -26.66
CA SER A 69 -5.27 -3.47 -27.54
C SER A 69 -4.85 -3.12 -28.97
N ALA A 70 -3.83 -3.83 -29.44
CA ALA A 70 -3.48 -3.85 -30.84
C ALA A 70 -4.62 -4.55 -31.60
N SER A 71 -5.20 -3.79 -32.53
CA SER A 71 -5.88 -4.26 -33.75
C SER A 71 -7.19 -5.03 -33.61
N HIS A 72 -8.26 -4.41 -34.12
CA HIS A 72 -8.98 -4.98 -35.26
C HIS A 72 -9.55 -3.86 -36.15
N LYS A 73 -8.85 -3.54 -37.24
CA LYS A 73 -9.52 -3.12 -38.47
C LYS A 73 -10.40 -4.29 -38.92
N LEU A 74 -11.70 -4.08 -39.04
CA LEU A 74 -12.53 -4.83 -39.99
C LEU A 74 -13.50 -3.84 -40.65
N LYS A 75 -13.34 -3.81 -41.97
CA LYS A 75 -14.00 -3.02 -42.99
C LYS A 75 -15.34 -3.66 -43.33
N ASN A 76 -16.47 -2.98 -43.12
CA ASN A 76 -17.75 -3.27 -43.75
C ASN A 76 -18.26 -1.91 -44.30
N THR A 77 -18.15 -1.59 -45.59
CA THR A 77 -19.11 -1.91 -46.67
C THR A 77 -20.57 -1.72 -46.26
N ASP A 78 -21.09 -0.52 -46.46
CA ASP A 78 -22.47 -0.31 -46.92
C ASP A 78 -22.61 1.17 -47.33
N ASP A 79 -22.65 1.43 -48.63
CA ASP A 79 -23.29 2.64 -49.16
C ASP A 79 -24.00 2.20 -50.44
N ARG A 80 -25.30 2.38 -50.42
CA ARG A 80 -26.29 1.81 -51.34
C ARG A 80 -26.97 2.93 -52.10
#